data_AF-B0XC41-F1
#
_entry.id   AF-B0XC41-F1
#
_cell.length_a   1.000
_cell.length_b   1.000
_cell.length_c   1.000
_cell.angle_alpha   90.00
_cell.angle_beta   90.00
_cell.angle_gamma   90.00
#
_symmetry.space_group_name_H-M   'P 1'
#
loop_
_entity.id
_entity.type
_entity.pdbx_description
1 polymer ?
#
loop_
_entity_poly.entity_id
_entity_poly.type
_entity_poly.pdbx_seq_one_letter_code
_entity_poly.pdbx_strand_id
1 'polypeptide(L)'
;MPSKSVPVFVPKSGVKIAVTDAAMQAEANGASGDELDKDRITRLRDELASLGRLDFTVTPLEFEKDDDNNLHMDFIVAASNLRAANYKIPPADRHKSKLIAGKIMPAIATTTSLVAGCVSLELYKLAQG
;
A
#
# COMPACT_ATOMS: atom_id res chain seq x y z
N MET A 1 -18.73 25.40 -10.39
CA MET A 1 -18.06 24.19 -10.91
C MET A 1 -19.07 23.39 -11.72
N PRO A 2 -18.74 22.87 -12.91
CA PRO A 2 -19.67 22.06 -13.67
C PRO A 2 -19.98 20.76 -12.91
N SER A 3 -21.26 20.51 -12.66
CA SER A 3 -21.75 19.28 -12.03
C SER A 3 -21.52 18.09 -12.97
N LYS A 4 -20.46 17.32 -12.74
CA LYS A 4 -20.27 16.02 -13.42
C LYS A 4 -21.29 15.03 -12.86
N SER A 5 -22.15 14.46 -13.70
CA SER A 5 -23.10 13.43 -13.27
C SER A 5 -22.35 12.14 -12.93
N VAL A 6 -22.47 11.68 -11.68
CA VAL A 6 -21.89 10.41 -11.24
C VAL A 6 -22.81 9.27 -11.72
N PRO A 7 -22.29 8.24 -12.43
CA PRO A 7 -23.12 7.11 -12.85
C PRO A 7 -23.65 6.34 -11.65
N VAL A 8 -24.89 5.84 -11.75
CA VAL A 8 -25.54 5.07 -10.69
C VAL A 8 -24.89 3.69 -10.58
N PHE A 9 -24.62 3.25 -9.35
CA PHE A 9 -24.08 1.93 -9.07
C PHE A 9 -25.15 0.84 -9.28
N VAL A 10 -24.83 -0.20 -10.05
CA VAL A 10 -25.67 -1.39 -10.26
C VAL A 10 -24.91 -2.62 -9.74
N PRO A 11 -25.42 -3.32 -8.71
CA PRO A 11 -24.79 -4.53 -8.18
C PRO A 11 -24.68 -5.61 -9.26
N LYS A 12 -23.52 -6.26 -9.35
CA LYS A 12 -23.29 -7.40 -10.24
C LYS A 12 -23.50 -8.72 -9.49
N SER A 13 -24.25 -9.65 -10.08
CA SER A 13 -24.38 -11.02 -9.60
C SER A 13 -23.13 -11.84 -9.91
N GLY A 14 -22.82 -12.84 -9.09
CA GLY A 14 -21.69 -13.75 -9.31
C GLY A 14 -20.32 -13.22 -8.86
N VAL A 15 -20.26 -12.05 -8.20
CA VAL A 15 -19.03 -11.56 -7.57
C VAL A 15 -18.77 -12.34 -6.28
N LYS A 16 -17.67 -13.09 -6.22
CA LYS A 16 -17.22 -13.79 -5.01
C LYS A 16 -16.47 -12.82 -4.10
N ILE A 17 -16.77 -12.86 -2.80
CA ILE A 17 -16.09 -12.08 -1.76
C ILE A 17 -15.64 -13.07 -0.69
N ALA A 18 -14.33 -13.24 -0.55
CA ALA A 18 -13.77 -14.08 0.50
C ALA A 18 -14.13 -13.51 1.89
N VAL A 19 -14.66 -14.37 2.77
CA VAL A 19 -15.11 -14.00 4.12
C VAL A 19 -14.05 -14.32 5.19
N THR A 20 -13.09 -15.20 4.86
CA THR A 20 -12.00 -15.59 5.76
C THR A 20 -10.65 -15.50 5.04
N ASP A 21 -9.59 -15.29 5.80
CA ASP A 21 -8.22 -15.25 5.26
C ASP A 21 -7.84 -16.60 4.62
N ALA A 22 -8.31 -17.70 5.19
CA ALA A 22 -8.12 -19.04 4.64
C ALA A 22 -8.83 -19.20 3.28
N ALA A 23 -10.05 -18.69 3.13
CA ALA A 23 -10.76 -18.69 1.85
C ALA A 23 -10.05 -17.79 0.83
N MET A 24 -9.56 -16.62 1.26
CA MET A 24 -8.79 -15.70 0.40
C MET A 24 -7.48 -16.33 -0.09
N GLN A 25 -6.75 -17.01 0.80
CA GLN A 25 -5.52 -17.72 0.45
C GLN A 25 -5.80 -18.96 -0.40
N ALA A 26 -6.90 -19.68 -0.15
CA ALA A 26 -7.32 -20.79 -0.98
C ALA A 26 -7.74 -20.34 -2.39
N GLU A 27 -8.34 -19.16 -2.55
CA GLU A 27 -8.59 -18.56 -3.88
C GLU A 27 -7.29 -18.05 -4.54
N ALA A 28 -6.34 -17.52 -3.77
CA ALA A 28 -5.04 -17.07 -4.27
C ALA A 28 -4.12 -18.24 -4.70
N ASN A 29 -4.12 -19.33 -3.93
CA ASN A 29 -3.29 -20.53 -4.17
C ASN A 29 -4.01 -21.57 -5.05
N GLY A 30 -5.34 -21.59 -5.03
CA GLY A 30 -6.24 -22.45 -5.79
C GLY A 30 -6.59 -21.86 -7.15
N ALA A 31 -5.69 -21.08 -7.75
CA ALA A 31 -5.69 -20.80 -9.18
C ALA A 31 -5.40 -22.09 -9.99
N SER A 32 -6.19 -23.15 -9.78
CA SER A 32 -6.53 -24.03 -10.88
C SER A 32 -7.23 -23.15 -11.92
N GLY A 33 -6.57 -22.92 -13.05
CA GLY A 33 -6.92 -21.94 -14.08
C GLY A 33 -8.23 -22.18 -14.85
N ASP A 34 -9.29 -22.57 -14.15
CA ASP A 34 -10.64 -22.80 -14.68
C ASP A 34 -11.53 -21.54 -14.60
N GLU A 35 -11.18 -20.54 -13.77
CA GLU A 35 -11.90 -19.25 -13.64
C GLU A 35 -11.16 -18.02 -14.23
N LEU A 36 -10.04 -18.22 -14.93
CA LEU A 36 -9.55 -17.16 -15.82
C LEU A 36 -10.46 -17.15 -17.03
N ASP A 37 -11.31 -16.13 -17.13
CA ASP A 37 -12.12 -15.83 -18.32
C ASP A 37 -11.18 -15.58 -19.52
N LYS A 38 -10.77 -16.66 -20.18
CA LYS A 38 -9.82 -16.68 -21.29
C LYS A 38 -10.31 -15.80 -22.44
N ASP A 39 -11.63 -15.74 -22.64
CA ASP A 39 -12.25 -14.88 -23.64
C ASP A 39 -12.05 -13.41 -23.29
N ARG A 40 -12.27 -13.02 -22.03
CA ARG A 40 -12.00 -11.64 -21.57
C ARG A 40 -10.53 -11.27 -21.68
N ILE A 41 -9.61 -12.18 -21.33
CA ILE A 41 -8.16 -11.94 -21.47
C ILE A 41 -7.81 -11.73 -22.95
N THR A 42 -8.37 -12.54 -23.84
CA THR A 42 -8.14 -12.43 -25.29
C THR A 42 -8.66 -11.09 -25.82
N ARG A 43 -9.87 -10.68 -25.43
CA ARG A 43 -10.42 -9.37 -25.80
C ARG A 43 -9.55 -8.20 -25.32
N LEU A 44 -9.11 -8.21 -24.05
CA LEU A 44 -8.23 -7.16 -23.52
C LEU A 44 -6.89 -7.09 -24.26
N ARG A 45 -6.35 -8.24 -24.66
CA ARG A 45 -5.12 -8.32 -25.47
C ARG A 45 -5.33 -7.67 -26.83
N ASP A 46 -6.44 -7.96 -27.50
CA ASP A 46 -6.76 -7.41 -28.81
C ASP A 46 -7.01 -5.90 -28.72
N GLU A 47 -7.70 -5.43 -27.67
CA GLU A 47 -7.87 -4.00 -27.37
C GLU A 47 -6.52 -3.30 -27.16
N LEU A 48 -5.63 -3.89 -26.36
CA LEU A 48 -4.28 -3.33 -26.14
C LEU A 48 -3.45 -3.31 -27.42
N ALA A 49 -3.53 -4.36 -28.24
CA ALA A 49 -2.85 -4.42 -29.53
C ALA A 49 -3.38 -3.34 -30.50
N SER A 50 -4.68 -3.03 -30.45
CA SER A 50 -5.31 -2.01 -31.29
C SER A 50 -4.86 -0.59 -30.97
N LEU A 51 -4.40 -0.31 -29.74
CA LEU A 51 -3.88 1.00 -29.32
C LEU A 51 -2.54 1.35 -30.03
N GLY A 52 -1.87 0.37 -30.64
CA GLY A 52 -0.61 0.57 -31.34
C GLY A 52 0.54 1.00 -30.42
N ARG A 53 1.54 1.68 -30.98
CA ARG A 53 2.67 2.21 -30.20
C ARG A 53 2.25 3.54 -29.56
N LEU A 54 2.15 3.53 -28.23
CA LEU A 54 1.93 4.73 -27.45
C LEU A 54 3.25 5.53 -27.36
N ASP A 55 3.19 6.82 -27.65
CA ASP A 55 4.35 7.73 -27.61
C ASP A 55 4.34 8.59 -26.34
N PHE A 56 4.19 7.92 -25.19
CA PHE A 56 4.34 8.55 -23.88
C PHE A 56 5.01 7.60 -22.90
N THR A 57 5.71 8.20 -21.94
CA THR A 57 6.33 7.48 -20.83
C THR A 57 5.52 7.73 -19.57
N VAL A 58 5.15 6.67 -18.88
CA VAL A 58 4.60 6.76 -17.52
C VAL A 58 5.77 6.78 -16.55
N THR A 59 5.87 7.85 -15.76
CA THR A 59 6.86 7.93 -14.68
C THR A 59 6.26 7.34 -13.41
N PRO A 60 6.76 6.20 -12.90
CA PRO A 60 6.31 5.68 -11.62
C PRO A 60 6.72 6.65 -10.50
N LEU A 61 5.82 6.86 -9.53
CA LEU A 61 6.13 7.61 -8.33
C LEU A 61 6.90 6.71 -7.35
N GLU A 62 8.06 7.17 -6.90
CA GLU A 62 8.79 6.55 -5.80
C GLU A 62 8.24 7.06 -4.47
N PHE A 63 7.80 6.15 -3.61
CA PHE A 63 7.24 6.54 -2.32
C PHE A 63 8.31 7.14 -1.41
N GLU A 64 8.21 8.44 -1.18
CA GLU A 64 8.95 9.18 -0.15
C GLU A 64 7.98 9.70 0.92
N LYS A 65 8.23 9.33 2.18
CA LYS A 65 7.40 9.67 3.34
C LYS A 65 7.87 10.95 4.04
N ASP A 66 9.13 11.35 3.83
CA ASP A 66 9.81 12.44 4.53
C ASP A 66 9.80 13.77 3.78
N ASP A 67 9.37 13.78 2.52
CA ASP A 67 9.06 15.00 1.78
C ASP A 67 7.57 15.36 1.90
N ASP A 68 7.30 16.49 2.55
CA ASP A 68 5.95 16.99 2.78
C ASP A 68 5.36 17.71 1.55
N ASN A 69 6.12 17.91 0.48
CA ASN A 69 5.67 18.62 -0.74
C ASN A 69 5.23 17.68 -1.87
N ASN A 70 5.46 16.36 -1.75
CA ASN A 70 5.15 15.38 -2.79
C ASN A 70 3.72 14.81 -2.74
N LEU A 71 2.92 15.17 -1.74
CA LEU A 71 1.54 14.74 -1.52
C LEU A 71 1.32 13.23 -1.27
N HIS A 72 2.39 12.44 -1.11
CA HIS A 72 2.27 10.99 -0.89
C HIS A 72 1.51 10.69 0.40
N MET A 73 1.93 11.33 1.50
CA MET A 73 1.28 11.14 2.79
C MET A 73 -0.13 11.72 2.81
N ASP A 74 -0.39 12.81 2.09
CA ASP A 74 -1.71 13.42 2.02
C ASP A 74 -2.71 12.52 1.30
N PHE A 75 -2.29 11.87 0.21
CA PHE A 75 -3.08 10.83 -0.45
C PHE A 75 -3.38 9.64 0.49
N ILE A 76 -2.36 9.12 1.17
CA ILE A 76 -2.51 7.96 2.08
C ILE A 76 -3.46 8.29 3.24
N VAL A 77 -3.31 9.47 3.85
CA VAL A 77 -4.16 9.93 4.97
C VAL A 77 -5.60 10.11 4.49
N ALA A 78 -5.82 10.78 3.36
CA ALA A 78 -7.16 10.98 2.82
C ALA A 78 -7.82 9.65 2.45
N ALA A 79 -7.13 8.79 1.70
CA ALA A 79 -7.66 7.49 1.27
C ALA A 79 -7.98 6.56 2.44
N SER A 80 -7.07 6.49 3.43
CA SER A 80 -7.29 5.67 4.63
C SER A 80 -8.44 6.18 5.49
N ASN A 81 -8.56 7.50 5.68
CA ASN A 81 -9.65 8.10 6.45
C ASN A 81 -11.01 7.99 5.74
N LEU A 82 -11.05 8.12 4.40
CA LEU A 82 -12.26 7.85 3.62
C LEU A 82 -12.71 6.39 3.76
N ARG A 83 -11.77 5.45 3.71
CA ARG A 83 -12.08 4.03 3.96
C ARG A 83 -12.51 3.80 5.42
N ALA A 84 -11.89 4.45 6.39
CA ALA A 84 -12.25 4.35 7.80
C ALA A 84 -13.70 4.80 8.03
N ALA A 85 -14.12 5.89 7.39
CA ALA A 85 -15.49 6.39 7.46
C ALA A 85 -16.53 5.36 6.98
N ASN A 86 -16.23 4.59 5.92
CA ASN A 86 -17.12 3.53 5.42
C ASN A 86 -17.41 2.44 6.47
N TYR A 87 -16.50 2.23 7.42
CA TYR A 87 -16.60 1.18 8.45
C TYR A 87 -16.72 1.75 9.87
N LYS A 88 -17.00 3.05 10.03
CA LYS A 88 -17.10 3.74 11.33
C LYS A 88 -15.82 3.63 12.19
N ILE A 89 -14.67 3.53 11.55
CA ILE A 89 -13.36 3.52 12.21
C ILE A 89 -12.94 4.99 12.44
N PRO A 90 -12.41 5.35 13.63
CA PRO A 90 -11.92 6.71 13.88
C PRO A 90 -10.79 7.10 12.91
N PRO A 91 -10.78 8.34 12.39
CA PRO A 91 -9.72 8.79 11.49
C PRO A 91 -8.38 8.88 12.23
N ALA A 92 -7.29 8.74 11.47
CA ALA A 92 -5.93 8.96 11.94
C ALA A 92 -5.39 10.28 11.37
N ASP A 93 -4.59 10.98 12.18
CA ASP A 93 -3.88 12.17 11.71
C ASP A 93 -2.68 11.81 10.82
N ARG A 94 -2.04 12.85 10.26
CA ARG A 94 -0.90 12.69 9.36
C ARG A 94 0.29 12.03 10.06
N HIS A 95 0.57 12.38 11.31
CA HIS A 95 1.70 11.84 12.06
C HIS A 95 1.54 10.34 12.33
N LYS A 96 0.39 9.92 12.86
CA LYS A 96 0.06 8.52 13.12
C LYS A 96 0.07 7.71 11.83
N SER A 97 -0.50 8.25 10.76
CA SER A 97 -0.52 7.59 9.45
C SER A 97 0.89 7.45 8.87
N LYS A 98 1.74 8.48 9.01
CA LYS A 98 3.15 8.46 8.56
C LYS A 98 3.98 7.45 9.34
N LEU A 99 3.78 7.35 10.66
CA LEU A 99 4.44 6.34 11.49
C LEU A 99 4.13 4.91 10.99
N ILE A 100 2.86 4.63 10.71
CA ILE A 100 2.40 3.29 10.30
C ILE A 100 2.77 2.99 8.83
N ALA A 101 2.37 3.85 7.89
CA ALA A 101 2.61 3.64 6.45
C ALA A 101 4.10 3.73 6.10
N GLY A 102 4.82 4.61 6.78
CA GLY A 102 6.26 4.81 6.61
C GLY A 102 7.13 3.81 7.36
N LYS A 103 6.54 2.89 8.14
CA LYS A 103 7.25 1.92 9.00
C LYS A 103 8.37 2.58 9.82
N ILE A 104 8.08 3.73 10.42
CA ILE A 104 9.08 4.51 11.16
C ILE A 104 9.42 3.77 12.46
N MET A 105 10.70 3.48 12.64
CA MET A 105 11.23 2.94 13.90
C MET A 105 11.43 4.09 14.90
N PRO A 106 10.75 4.09 16.04
CA PRO A 106 10.97 5.11 17.07
C PRO A 106 12.41 5.05 17.57
N ALA A 107 13.08 6.19 17.66
CA ALA A 107 14.44 6.29 18.15
C ALA A 107 14.60 7.52 19.05
N ILE A 108 15.38 7.38 20.12
CA ILE A 108 15.79 8.47 21.01
C ILE A 108 17.27 8.33 21.33
N ALA A 109 17.98 9.46 21.45
CA ALA A 109 19.42 9.46 21.66
C ALA A 109 19.85 8.71 22.93
N THR A 110 19.03 8.76 23.99
CA THR A 110 19.36 8.16 25.31
C THR A 110 19.55 6.65 25.24
N THR A 111 18.70 5.92 24.51
CA THR A 111 18.86 4.47 24.32
C THR A 111 20.08 4.15 23.47
N THR A 112 20.37 4.95 22.43
CA THR A 112 21.55 4.79 21.59
C THR A 112 22.84 5.02 22.39
N SER A 113 22.88 6.05 23.22
CA SER A 113 24.03 6.35 24.08
C SER A 113 24.28 5.24 25.11
N LEU A 114 23.22 4.71 25.71
CA LEU A 114 23.33 3.59 26.66
C LEU A 114 23.92 2.34 25.98
N VAL A 115 23.38 1.95 24.82
CA VAL A 115 23.86 0.79 24.07
C VAL A 115 25.30 0.99 23.61
N ALA A 116 25.65 2.17 23.07
CA ALA A 116 27.02 2.50 22.68
C ALA A 116 28.00 2.46 23.86
N GLY A 117 27.57 2.92 25.05
CA GLY A 117 28.35 2.82 26.28
C GLY A 117 28.62 1.36 26.67
N CYS A 118 27.60 0.49 26.64
CA CYS A 118 27.77 -0.94 26.90
C CYS A 118 28.72 -1.60 25.89
N VAL A 119 28.59 -1.29 24.60
CA VAL A 119 29.50 -1.77 23.55
C VAL A 119 30.94 -1.31 23.82
N SER A 120 31.12 -0.07 24.30
CA SER A 120 32.43 0.47 24.66
C SER A 120 33.05 -0.24 25.86
N LEU A 121 32.24 -0.72 26.82
CA LEU A 121 32.73 -1.55 27.94
C LEU A 121 33.20 -2.93 27.48
N GLU A 122 32.47 -3.58 26.55
CA GLU A 122 32.91 -4.84 25.95
C GLU A 122 34.19 -4.69 25.12
N LEU A 123 34.38 -3.53 24.48
CA LEU A 123 35.60 -3.21 23.74
C LEU A 123 36.85 -3.29 24.63
N TYR A 124 36.77 -2.89 25.91
CA TYR A 124 37.90 -3.01 26.83
C TYR A 124 38.31 -4.47 27.09
N LYS A 125 37.35 -5.41 27.12
CA LYS A 125 37.66 -6.84 27.30
C LYS A 125 38.42 -7.38 26.10
N LEU A 126 37.92 -7.09 24.89
CA LEU A 126 38.57 -7.48 23.64
C LEU A 126 39.98 -6.92 23.51
N ALA A 127 40.21 -5.69 23.99
CA ALA A 127 41.52 -5.05 23.95
C ALA A 127 42.51 -5.66 24.95
N GLN A 128 42.04 -6.25 26.06
CA GLN A 128 42.89 -6.82 27.11
C GLN A 128 43.17 -8.32 26.95
N GLY A 129 42.40 -9.02 26.10
CA GLY A 129 42.52 -10.47 25.86
C GLY A 129 41.48 -11.26 26.64
#